data_AF-A0AA39IRK1-F1
#
_entry.id   AF-A0AA39IRK1-F1
#
_cell.length_a   1.000
_cell.length_b   1.000
_cell.length_c   1.000
_cell.angle_alpha   90.00
_cell.angle_beta   90.00
_cell.angle_gamma   90.00
#
_symmetry.space_group_name_H-M   'P 1'
#
loop_
_entity.id
_entity.type
_entity.pdbx_description
1 polymer ?
#
loop_
_entity_poly.entity_id
_entity_poly.type
_entity_poly.pdbx_seq_one_letter_code
_entity_poly.pdbx_strand_id
1 'polypeptide(L)'
;MAVSSLSITLSLILGVICVSSLLLNFTVIGTILLGGFASKKKGHIIYVLALTTLIGDVFQVTLTLCYLVPSAFAQDFLINKEVVKFLSFLFLTQWYQAMITQILTTASRLITLVFPHLNYLFTRKKTIIYCVSVVPVSLLLSVISNYIVPCCTPYIFYGTYSYAYLDLTENAFNYSEKYIDLELNGFTSAFSIVSYMIIFIQIHRNNKQVSKNLSSGNQVMRSRREIAYTVQFALLSCFTLFSWVTFHYFPLVVPEGVLAIFSATAYLHMFHCTATAICLFFMNREIGPFARKIWRKGPFTRITSVAYLSGNYTSGQNPSRSLP
;
A
#
# COMPACT_ATOMS: atom_id res chain seq x y z
N MET A 1 -35.06 -12.10 -0.81
CA MET A 1 -35.30 -10.64 -0.91
C MET A 1 -35.00 -10.20 -2.32
N ALA A 2 -35.77 -9.26 -2.90
CA ALA A 2 -35.46 -8.73 -4.21
C ALA A 2 -34.15 -7.93 -4.16
N VAL A 3 -33.19 -8.26 -5.02
CA VAL A 3 -31.92 -7.52 -5.12
C VAL A 3 -32.24 -6.10 -5.59
N SER A 4 -31.84 -5.09 -4.81
CA SER A 4 -32.07 -3.69 -5.18
C SER A 4 -31.14 -3.26 -6.31
N SER A 5 -31.61 -2.39 -7.22
CA SER A 5 -30.77 -1.83 -8.29
C SER A 5 -29.53 -1.13 -7.73
N LEU A 6 -29.64 -0.52 -6.54
CA LEU A 6 -28.53 0.10 -5.83
C LEU A 6 -27.43 -0.91 -5.48
N SER A 7 -27.81 -2.08 -4.95
CA SER A 7 -26.86 -3.15 -4.62
C SER A 7 -26.05 -3.59 -5.84
N ILE A 8 -26.76 -3.80 -6.96
CA ILE A 8 -26.15 -4.21 -8.23
C ILE A 8 -25.15 -3.15 -8.68
N THR A 9 -25.54 -1.87 -8.69
CA THR A 9 -24.67 -0.78 -9.12
C THR A 9 -23.41 -0.66 -8.25
N LEU A 10 -23.57 -0.65 -6.91
CA LEU A 10 -22.42 -0.53 -5.99
C LEU A 10 -21.47 -1.73 -6.13
N SER A 11 -22.01 -2.94 -6.22
CA SER A 11 -21.22 -4.17 -6.35
C SER A 11 -20.47 -4.23 -7.68
N LEU A 12 -21.11 -3.80 -8.79
CA LEU A 12 -20.45 -3.72 -10.10
C LEU A 12 -19.31 -2.70 -10.12
N ILE A 13 -19.54 -1.51 -9.54
CA ILE A 13 -18.48 -0.48 -9.43
C ILE A 13 -17.31 -1.03 -8.61
N LEU A 14 -17.60 -1.65 -7.45
CA LEU A 14 -16.57 -2.26 -6.61
C LEU A 14 -15.80 -3.36 -7.36
N GLY A 15 -16.51 -4.21 -8.11
CA GLY A 15 -15.92 -5.26 -8.94
C GLY A 15 -14.98 -4.71 -10.01
N VAL A 16 -15.38 -3.66 -10.73
CA VAL A 16 -14.53 -2.99 -11.73
C VAL A 16 -13.29 -2.39 -11.10
N ILE A 17 -13.41 -1.75 -9.92
CA ILE A 17 -12.27 -1.23 -9.18
C ILE A 17 -11.32 -2.35 -8.80
N CYS A 18 -11.83 -3.47 -8.27
CA CYS A 18 -11.02 -4.62 -7.87
C CYS A 18 -10.26 -5.24 -9.06
N VAL A 19 -10.93 -5.47 -10.19
CA VAL A 19 -10.29 -6.01 -11.39
C VAL A 19 -9.20 -5.08 -11.90
N SER A 20 -9.49 -3.77 -11.96
CA SER A 20 -8.51 -2.76 -12.37
C SER A 20 -7.30 -2.72 -11.43
N SER A 21 -7.55 -2.83 -10.13
CA SER A 21 -6.53 -2.86 -9.09
C SER A 21 -5.63 -4.10 -9.21
N LEU A 22 -6.20 -5.29 -9.42
CA LEU A 22 -5.42 -6.52 -9.63
C LEU A 22 -4.54 -6.42 -10.86
N LEU A 23 -5.09 -5.97 -12.00
CA LEU A 23 -4.32 -5.80 -13.23
C LEU A 23 -3.13 -4.86 -13.02
N LEU A 24 -3.34 -3.73 -12.33
CA LEU A 24 -2.29 -2.77 -12.06
C LEU A 24 -1.23 -3.32 -11.09
N ASN A 25 -1.67 -3.93 -9.99
CA ASN A 25 -0.79 -4.57 -9.01
C ASN A 25 0.08 -5.66 -9.65
N PHE A 26 -0.51 -6.59 -10.40
CA PHE A 26 0.24 -7.64 -11.11
C PHE A 26 1.21 -7.06 -12.15
N THR A 27 0.81 -6.01 -12.87
CA THR A 27 1.70 -5.33 -13.83
C THR A 27 2.94 -4.75 -13.14
N VAL A 28 2.76 -4.11 -11.98
CA VAL A 28 3.86 -3.51 -11.21
C VAL A 28 4.73 -4.59 -10.56
N ILE A 29 4.14 -5.63 -9.98
CA ILE A 29 4.87 -6.79 -9.44
C ILE A 29 5.72 -7.43 -10.55
N GLY A 30 5.11 -7.76 -11.69
CA GLY A 30 5.81 -8.32 -12.85
C GLY A 30 6.94 -7.41 -13.32
N THR A 31 6.73 -6.09 -13.33
CA THR A 31 7.78 -5.11 -13.65
C THR A 31 8.94 -5.16 -12.66
N ILE A 32 8.68 -5.19 -11.35
CA ILE A 32 9.71 -5.23 -10.31
C ILE A 32 10.56 -6.51 -10.43
N LEU A 33 9.90 -7.65 -10.66
CA LEU A 33 10.54 -8.96 -10.77
C LEU A 33 11.33 -9.08 -12.09
N LEU A 34 10.70 -8.83 -13.23
CA LEU A 34 11.35 -8.93 -14.56
C LEU A 34 12.45 -7.89 -14.75
N GLY A 35 12.28 -6.68 -14.20
CA GLY A 35 13.30 -5.64 -14.23
C GLY A 35 14.47 -5.87 -13.28
N GLY A 36 14.36 -6.85 -12.38
CA GLY A 36 15.37 -7.11 -11.35
C GLY A 36 15.52 -5.94 -10.37
N PHE A 37 14.52 -5.07 -10.24
CA PHE A 37 14.51 -3.92 -9.32
C PHE A 37 14.49 -4.36 -7.85
N ALA A 38 14.17 -5.63 -7.58
CA ALA A 38 14.34 -6.24 -6.27
C ALA A 38 15.60 -7.13 -6.17
N SER A 39 16.49 -7.19 -7.18
CA SER A 39 17.64 -8.13 -7.23
C SER A 39 18.96 -7.58 -6.67
N LYS A 40 19.94 -8.44 -6.32
CA LYS A 40 21.18 -8.13 -5.57
C LYS A 40 22.06 -7.03 -6.20
N LYS A 41 22.08 -6.91 -7.54
CA LYS A 41 22.96 -5.97 -8.26
C LYS A 41 22.35 -4.60 -8.54
N LYS A 42 21.01 -4.46 -8.52
CA LYS A 42 20.30 -3.24 -8.96
C LYS A 42 19.18 -2.79 -8.01
N GLY A 43 18.85 -3.58 -7.00
CA GLY A 43 17.61 -3.38 -6.25
C GLY A 43 17.75 -2.53 -5.00
N HIS A 44 17.09 -1.37 -5.02
CA HIS A 44 16.93 -0.52 -3.85
C HIS A 44 15.99 -1.18 -2.83
N ILE A 45 16.31 -1.05 -1.54
CA ILE A 45 15.52 -1.62 -0.43
C ILE A 45 14.02 -1.27 -0.47
N ILE A 46 13.68 -0.13 -1.07
CA ILE A 46 12.30 0.37 -1.22
C ILE A 46 11.47 -0.60 -2.04
N TYR A 47 12.06 -1.24 -3.07
CA TYR A 47 11.33 -2.16 -3.93
C TYR A 47 11.01 -3.48 -3.25
N VAL A 48 11.76 -3.86 -2.20
CA VAL A 48 11.45 -5.04 -1.37
C VAL A 48 10.24 -4.74 -0.48
N LEU A 49 10.22 -3.57 0.16
CA LEU A 49 9.10 -3.11 0.97
C LEU A 49 7.83 -2.94 0.11
N ALA A 50 7.96 -2.27 -1.04
CA ALA A 50 6.87 -2.10 -1.98
C ALA A 50 6.33 -3.44 -2.50
N LEU A 51 7.19 -4.42 -2.80
CA LEU A 51 6.75 -5.75 -3.22
C LEU A 51 5.94 -6.45 -2.11
N THR A 52 6.36 -6.31 -0.85
CA THR A 52 5.65 -6.86 0.31
C THR A 52 4.25 -6.24 0.42
N THR A 53 4.13 -4.92 0.24
CA THR A 53 2.84 -4.22 0.19
C THR A 53 1.98 -4.71 -0.98
N LEU A 54 2.52 -4.74 -2.20
CA LEU A 54 1.77 -5.13 -3.40
C LEU A 54 1.25 -6.58 -3.35
N ILE A 55 2.02 -7.52 -2.79
CA ILE A 55 1.56 -8.91 -2.59
C ILE A 55 0.36 -8.92 -1.64
N GLY A 56 0.45 -8.13 -0.58
CA GLY A 56 -0.62 -7.94 0.38
C GLY A 56 -1.87 -7.31 -0.23
N ASP A 57 -1.68 -6.27 -1.05
CA ASP A 57 -2.74 -5.58 -1.78
C ASP A 57 -3.46 -6.55 -2.73
N VAL A 58 -2.72 -7.38 -3.47
CA VAL A 58 -3.30 -8.43 -4.34
C VAL A 58 -4.18 -9.37 -3.53
N PHE A 59 -3.68 -9.87 -2.39
CA PHE A 59 -4.45 -10.76 -1.52
C PHE A 59 -5.76 -10.09 -1.05
N GLN A 60 -5.68 -8.85 -0.59
CA GLN A 60 -6.83 -8.11 -0.07
C GLN A 60 -7.88 -7.80 -1.14
N VAL A 61 -7.43 -7.42 -2.35
CA VAL A 61 -8.32 -7.14 -3.48
C VAL A 61 -8.94 -8.43 -3.99
N THR A 62 -8.21 -9.56 -4.02
CA THR A 62 -8.76 -10.86 -4.37
C THR A 62 -9.84 -11.29 -3.38
N LEU A 63 -9.62 -11.13 -2.08
CA LEU A 63 -10.63 -11.44 -1.06
C LEU A 63 -11.89 -10.59 -1.25
N THR A 64 -11.73 -9.30 -1.55
CA THR A 64 -12.85 -8.38 -1.84
C THR A 64 -13.61 -8.80 -3.11
N LEU A 65 -12.88 -9.08 -4.19
CA LEU A 65 -13.47 -9.44 -5.49
C LEU A 65 -14.17 -10.80 -5.46
N CYS A 66 -13.59 -11.78 -4.77
CA CYS A 66 -14.11 -13.15 -4.76
C CYS A 66 -15.21 -13.37 -3.73
N TYR A 67 -15.28 -12.54 -2.68
CA TYR A 67 -16.26 -12.72 -1.61
C TYR A 67 -17.18 -11.51 -1.40
N LEU A 68 -16.63 -10.33 -1.08
CA LEU A 68 -17.46 -9.16 -0.79
C LEU A 68 -18.31 -8.74 -1.99
N VAL A 69 -17.74 -8.68 -3.19
CA VAL A 69 -18.46 -8.27 -4.41
C VAL A 69 -19.63 -9.23 -4.73
N PRO A 70 -19.43 -10.55 -4.79
CA PRO A 70 -20.54 -11.50 -5.01
C PRO A 70 -21.57 -11.49 -3.88
N SER A 71 -21.14 -11.40 -2.61
CA SER A 71 -22.05 -11.38 -1.46
C SER A 71 -22.90 -10.11 -1.42
N ALA A 72 -22.28 -8.96 -1.73
CA ALA A 72 -22.99 -7.69 -1.91
C ALA A 72 -23.98 -7.79 -3.08
N PHE A 73 -23.57 -8.32 -4.23
CA PHE A 73 -24.45 -8.48 -5.39
C PHE A 73 -25.67 -9.36 -5.07
N ALA A 74 -25.46 -10.48 -4.39
CA ALA A 74 -26.53 -11.41 -4.00
C ALA A 74 -27.38 -10.91 -2.82
N GLN A 75 -26.89 -9.91 -2.08
CA GLN A 75 -27.48 -9.44 -0.81
C GLN A 75 -27.68 -10.58 0.20
N ASP A 76 -26.70 -11.50 0.26
CA ASP A 76 -26.75 -12.66 1.15
C ASP A 76 -25.35 -13.17 1.50
N PHE A 77 -25.25 -13.92 2.59
CA PHE A 77 -24.06 -14.70 2.92
C PHE A 77 -23.98 -15.91 1.98
N LEU A 78 -23.03 -15.87 1.04
CA LEU A 78 -22.84 -16.96 0.08
C LEU A 78 -22.26 -18.24 0.70
N ILE A 79 -21.72 -18.15 1.92
CA ILE A 79 -21.05 -19.22 2.65
C ILE A 79 -21.43 -19.15 4.12
N ASN A 80 -21.19 -20.25 4.85
CA ASN A 80 -21.43 -20.30 6.30
C ASN A 80 -20.69 -19.19 7.04
N LYS A 81 -21.36 -18.60 8.03
CA LYS A 81 -20.86 -17.56 8.94
C LYS A 81 -19.47 -17.87 9.53
N GLU A 82 -19.20 -19.12 9.91
CA GLU A 82 -17.86 -19.50 10.40
C GLU A 82 -16.76 -19.27 9.36
N VAL A 83 -17.04 -19.55 8.09
CA VAL A 83 -16.10 -19.29 6.98
C VAL A 83 -15.97 -17.79 6.73
N VAL A 84 -17.05 -17.02 6.87
CA VAL A 84 -17.00 -15.54 6.79
C VAL A 84 -16.10 -14.97 7.88
N LYS A 85 -16.21 -15.48 9.11
CA LYS A 85 -15.32 -15.10 10.22
C LYS A 85 -13.86 -15.41 9.91
N PHE A 86 -13.58 -16.55 9.27
CA PHE A 86 -12.23 -16.87 8.80
C PHE A 86 -11.75 -15.89 7.71
N LEU A 87 -12.60 -15.50 6.76
CA LEU A 87 -12.26 -14.48 5.76
C LEU A 87 -12.00 -13.11 6.41
N SER A 88 -12.73 -12.73 7.44
CA SER A 88 -12.45 -11.53 8.23
C SER A 88 -11.09 -11.59 8.94
N PHE A 89 -10.73 -12.75 9.48
CA PHE A 89 -9.41 -12.98 10.05
C PHE A 89 -8.29 -12.79 9.01
N LEU A 90 -8.50 -13.30 7.78
CA LEU A 90 -7.56 -13.09 6.68
C LEU A 90 -7.47 -11.60 6.29
N PHE A 91 -8.61 -10.91 6.22
CA PHE A 91 -8.67 -9.47 5.99
C PHE A 91 -7.86 -8.69 7.03
N LEU A 92 -8.04 -8.99 8.33
CA LEU A 92 -7.32 -8.30 9.41
C LEU A 92 -5.83 -8.60 9.39
N THR A 93 -5.45 -9.84 9.07
CA THR A 93 -4.03 -10.22 8.92
C THR A 93 -3.37 -9.35 7.89
N GLN A 94 -4.05 -9.15 6.77
CA GLN A 94 -3.54 -8.30 5.70
C GLN A 94 -3.54 -6.82 6.08
N TRP A 95 -4.56 -6.37 6.81
CA TRP A 95 -4.65 -5.01 7.33
C TRP A 95 -3.47 -4.66 8.25
N TYR A 96 -3.19 -5.50 9.25
CA TYR A 96 -2.05 -5.31 10.16
C TYR A 96 -0.71 -5.40 9.43
N GLN A 97 -0.59 -6.31 8.46
CA GLN A 97 0.61 -6.39 7.63
C GLN A 97 0.83 -5.07 6.87
N ALA A 98 -0.22 -4.47 6.32
CA ALA A 98 -0.15 -3.18 5.62
C ALA A 98 0.33 -2.07 6.56
N MET A 99 -0.27 -1.94 7.76
CA MET A 99 0.12 -0.92 8.74
C MET A 99 1.59 -1.04 9.17
N ILE A 100 2.03 -2.25 9.54
CA ILE A 100 3.41 -2.49 9.96
C ILE A 100 4.38 -2.22 8.79
N THR A 101 4.04 -2.65 7.57
CA THR A 101 4.88 -2.39 6.39
C THR A 101 4.95 -0.90 6.07
N GLN A 102 3.89 -0.15 6.31
CA GLN A 102 3.88 1.31 6.18
C GLN A 102 4.81 1.97 7.21
N ILE A 103 4.75 1.55 8.48
CA ILE A 103 5.70 2.01 9.51
C ILE A 103 7.14 1.76 9.06
N LEU A 104 7.45 0.54 8.59
CA LEU A 104 8.80 0.19 8.10
C LEU A 104 9.21 1.05 6.90
N THR A 105 8.30 1.32 5.97
CA THR A 105 8.55 2.15 4.79
C THR A 105 8.85 3.59 5.18
N THR A 106 8.02 4.18 6.04
CA THR A 106 8.22 5.52 6.58
C THR A 106 9.53 5.61 7.36
N ALA A 107 9.81 4.67 8.25
CA ALA A 107 11.04 4.64 9.05
C ALA A 107 12.28 4.51 8.16
N SER A 108 12.24 3.64 7.14
CA SER A 108 13.32 3.51 6.17
C SER A 108 13.63 4.83 5.48
N ARG A 109 12.58 5.58 5.08
CA ARG A 109 12.74 6.90 4.44
C ARG A 109 13.30 7.95 5.40
N LEU A 110 12.78 8.00 6.61
CA LEU A 110 13.25 8.93 7.63
C LEU A 110 14.74 8.71 7.92
N ILE A 111 15.15 7.46 8.15
CA ILE A 111 16.55 7.13 8.42
C ILE A 111 17.44 7.47 7.23
N THR A 112 17.06 7.09 6.01
CA THR A 112 17.90 7.34 4.84
C THR A 112 18.09 8.83 4.52
N LEU A 113 17.08 9.67 4.76
CA LEU A 113 17.12 11.08 4.38
C LEU A 113 17.53 12.02 5.53
N VAL A 114 17.21 11.68 6.77
CA VAL A 114 17.41 12.56 7.94
C VAL A 114 18.52 12.05 8.85
N PHE A 115 18.62 10.73 9.04
CA PHE A 115 19.59 10.12 9.97
C PHE A 115 20.53 9.13 9.25
N PRO A 116 21.37 9.59 8.30
CA PRO A 116 22.16 8.70 7.45
C PRO A 116 23.17 7.83 8.23
N HIS A 117 23.57 8.25 9.45
CA HIS A 117 24.41 7.47 10.34
C HIS A 117 23.72 6.16 10.82
N LEU A 118 22.38 6.10 10.80
CA LEU A 118 21.59 4.93 11.18
C LEU A 118 21.22 4.03 9.99
N ASN A 119 21.76 4.28 8.79
CA ASN A 119 21.45 3.48 7.60
C ASN A 119 21.77 1.97 7.75
N TYR A 120 22.65 1.59 8.68
CA TYR A 120 22.95 0.19 9.01
C TYR A 120 21.74 -0.57 9.61
N LEU A 121 20.70 0.13 10.06
CA LEU A 121 19.44 -0.47 10.53
C LEU A 121 18.58 -0.99 9.35
N PHE A 122 18.67 -0.35 8.19
CA PHE A 122 17.92 -0.69 6.97
C PHE A 122 18.84 -1.23 5.87
N THR A 123 19.72 -2.18 6.23
CA THR A 123 20.42 -2.97 5.20
C THR A 123 19.45 -3.95 4.56
N ARG A 124 19.68 -4.32 3.30
CA ARG A 124 18.80 -5.25 2.58
C ARG A 124 18.53 -6.57 3.31
N LYS A 125 19.56 -7.17 3.93
CA LYS A 125 19.40 -8.42 4.69
C LYS A 125 18.42 -8.22 5.84
N LYS A 126 18.58 -7.13 6.62
CA LYS A 126 17.67 -6.77 7.70
C LYS A 126 16.27 -6.41 7.20
N THR A 127 16.14 -5.65 6.11
CA THR A 127 14.84 -5.33 5.51
C THR A 127 14.07 -6.57 5.09
N ILE A 128 14.74 -7.56 4.48
CA ILE A 128 14.10 -8.83 4.12
C ILE A 128 13.62 -9.55 5.38
N ILE A 129 14.45 -9.60 6.43
CA ILE A 129 14.06 -10.18 7.73
C ILE A 129 12.83 -9.44 8.29
N TYR A 130 12.82 -8.10 8.26
CA TYR A 130 11.67 -7.32 8.69
C TYR A 130 10.41 -7.69 7.89
N CYS A 131 10.47 -7.66 6.56
CA CYS A 131 9.35 -8.04 5.68
C CYS A 131 8.81 -9.45 6.00
N VAL A 132 9.69 -10.43 6.18
CA VAL A 132 9.27 -11.80 6.54
C VAL A 132 8.67 -11.84 7.94
N SER A 133 9.23 -11.09 8.90
CA SER A 133 8.73 -11.03 10.27
C SER A 133 7.40 -10.30 10.43
N VAL A 134 7.02 -9.42 9.49
CA VAL A 134 5.72 -8.73 9.52
C VAL A 134 4.58 -9.74 9.45
N VAL A 135 4.71 -10.79 8.65
CA VAL A 135 3.65 -11.80 8.45
C VAL A 135 3.24 -12.51 9.75
N PRO A 136 4.15 -13.15 10.51
CA PRO A 136 3.77 -13.80 11.77
C PRO A 136 3.29 -12.82 12.84
N VAL A 137 3.85 -11.59 12.89
CA VAL A 137 3.35 -10.56 13.82
C VAL A 137 1.91 -10.18 13.48
N SER A 138 1.61 -10.00 12.20
CA SER A 138 0.26 -9.65 11.74
C SER A 138 -0.73 -10.78 11.99
N LEU A 139 -0.32 -12.04 11.78
CA LEU A 139 -1.13 -13.21 12.12
C LEU A 139 -1.44 -13.27 13.62
N LEU A 140 -0.44 -13.03 14.46
CA LEU A 140 -0.63 -13.04 15.92
C LEU A 140 -1.63 -11.95 16.34
N LEU A 141 -1.47 -10.72 15.84
CA LEU A 141 -2.41 -9.63 16.12
C LEU A 141 -3.83 -9.97 15.66
N SER A 142 -4.00 -10.59 14.49
CA SER A 142 -5.30 -11.03 13.99
C SER A 142 -5.92 -12.15 14.81
N VAL A 143 -5.11 -13.07 15.32
CA VAL A 143 -5.61 -14.12 16.23
C VAL A 143 -6.11 -13.49 17.52
N ILE A 144 -5.34 -12.56 18.08
CA ILE A 144 -5.73 -11.84 19.30
C ILE A 144 -7.05 -11.10 19.05
N SER A 145 -7.12 -10.32 17.98
CA SER A 145 -8.29 -9.52 17.59
C SER A 145 -9.55 -10.36 17.32
N ASN A 146 -9.45 -11.48 16.59
CA ASN A 146 -10.64 -12.26 16.16
C ASN A 146 -11.08 -13.38 17.11
N TYR A 147 -10.16 -13.94 17.90
CA TYR A 147 -10.42 -15.18 18.63
C TYR A 147 -10.16 -15.10 20.13
N ILE A 148 -9.30 -14.18 20.59
CA ILE A 148 -8.93 -14.10 22.01
C ILE A 148 -9.71 -13.00 22.72
N VAL A 149 -9.80 -11.81 22.10
CA VAL A 149 -10.42 -10.65 22.72
C VAL A 149 -11.95 -10.84 22.82
N PRO A 150 -12.56 -10.57 24.00
CA PRO A 150 -14.01 -10.69 24.17
C PRO A 150 -14.76 -9.60 23.39
N CYS A 151 -15.82 -10.03 22.70
CA CYS A 151 -16.63 -9.29 21.75
C CYS A 151 -15.93 -8.65 20.55
N CYS A 152 -16.73 -8.67 19.47
CA CYS A 152 -16.80 -7.78 18.34
C CYS A 152 -15.73 -8.07 17.30
N THR A 153 -16.00 -9.15 16.54
CA THR A 153 -15.19 -9.54 15.39
C THR A 153 -15.62 -8.74 14.17
N PRO A 154 -14.68 -8.19 13.38
CA PRO A 154 -15.03 -7.61 12.10
C PRO A 154 -15.59 -8.69 11.19
N TYR A 155 -16.51 -8.27 10.35
CA TYR A 155 -17.29 -9.12 9.49
C TYR A 155 -17.39 -8.49 8.11
N ILE A 156 -17.19 -9.31 7.08
CA ILE A 156 -17.47 -8.89 5.72
C ILE A 156 -18.99 -8.98 5.56
N PHE A 157 -19.65 -7.83 5.49
CA PHE A 157 -21.11 -7.76 5.59
C PHE A 157 -21.72 -7.16 4.32
N TYR A 158 -22.52 -7.96 3.64
CA TYR A 158 -23.19 -7.53 2.39
C TYR A 158 -24.17 -6.38 2.61
N GLY A 159 -24.79 -6.28 3.81
CA GLY A 159 -25.79 -5.26 4.11
C GLY A 159 -25.22 -3.84 4.20
N THR A 160 -23.94 -3.70 4.57
CA THR A 160 -23.21 -2.42 4.55
C THR A 160 -22.35 -2.26 3.30
N TYR A 161 -22.36 -3.25 2.38
CA TYR A 161 -21.50 -3.28 1.20
C TYR A 161 -20.01 -3.15 1.54
N SER A 162 -19.64 -3.53 2.76
CA SER A 162 -18.37 -3.17 3.39
C SER A 162 -18.07 -4.10 4.57
N TYR A 163 -17.11 -3.70 5.39
CA TYR A 163 -16.73 -4.41 6.60
C TYR A 163 -17.45 -3.76 7.79
N ALA A 164 -18.02 -4.57 8.68
CA ALA A 164 -18.75 -4.12 9.86
C ALA A 164 -18.41 -5.00 11.06
N TYR A 165 -18.44 -4.48 12.28
CA TYR A 165 -18.32 -5.28 13.49
C TYR A 165 -19.70 -5.88 13.81
N LEU A 166 -19.80 -7.21 13.85
CA LEU A 166 -20.99 -7.87 14.37
C LEU A 166 -20.93 -7.91 15.89
N ASP A 167 -22.12 -7.96 16.51
CA ASP A 167 -22.33 -8.06 17.96
C ASP A 167 -22.01 -6.81 18.80
N LEU A 168 -21.97 -5.62 18.19
CA LEU A 168 -22.11 -4.36 18.92
C LEU A 168 -23.53 -4.29 19.53
N THR A 169 -23.68 -4.85 20.72
CA THR A 169 -24.80 -4.49 21.60
C THR A 169 -24.44 -3.18 22.30
N GLU A 170 -25.44 -2.36 22.65
CA GLU A 170 -25.23 -1.03 23.28
C GLU A 170 -24.33 -1.07 24.54
N ASN A 171 -24.19 -2.26 25.16
CA ASN A 171 -23.40 -2.49 26.37
C ASN A 171 -22.10 -3.28 26.15
N ALA A 172 -21.78 -3.72 24.93
CA ALA A 172 -20.55 -4.47 24.66
C ALA A 172 -19.42 -3.55 24.19
N PHE A 173 -18.34 -3.52 24.97
CA PHE A 173 -17.15 -2.73 24.65
C PHE A 173 -16.27 -3.48 23.64
N ASN A 174 -15.99 -2.87 22.48
CA ASN A 174 -15.11 -3.45 21.47
C ASN A 174 -13.63 -3.22 21.85
N TYR A 175 -13.06 -4.19 22.57
CA TYR A 175 -11.66 -4.16 23.01
C TYR A 175 -10.68 -4.26 21.83
N SER A 176 -11.02 -5.03 20.77
CA SER A 176 -10.16 -5.18 19.59
C SER A 176 -10.01 -3.83 18.89
N GLU A 177 -11.13 -3.19 18.61
CA GLU A 177 -11.14 -1.90 17.93
C GLU A 177 -10.40 -0.84 18.73
N LYS A 178 -10.66 -0.73 20.04
CA LYS A 178 -10.09 0.35 20.84
C LYS A 178 -8.61 0.15 21.16
N TYR A 179 -8.19 -1.05 21.54
CA TYR A 179 -6.83 -1.28 22.05
C TYR A 179 -5.85 -1.81 21.01
N ILE A 180 -6.33 -2.38 19.91
CA ILE A 180 -5.47 -2.92 18.85
C ILE A 180 -5.58 -2.06 17.60
N ASP A 181 -6.78 -1.96 17.03
CA ASP A 181 -6.96 -1.32 15.72
C ASP A 181 -6.71 0.19 15.79
N LEU A 182 -7.37 0.89 16.72
CA LEU A 182 -7.25 2.34 16.88
C LEU A 182 -5.83 2.76 17.26
N GLU A 183 -5.19 2.05 18.19
CA GLU A 183 -3.83 2.34 18.62
C GLU A 183 -2.82 2.11 17.48
N LEU A 184 -2.91 0.99 16.77
CA LEU A 184 -1.99 0.70 15.66
C LEU A 184 -2.20 1.67 14.48
N ASN A 185 -3.45 1.93 14.10
CA ASN A 185 -3.78 2.85 13.00
C ASN A 185 -3.40 4.30 13.35
N GLY A 186 -3.70 4.71 14.59
CA GLY A 186 -3.36 6.02 15.15
C GLY A 186 -1.86 6.23 15.20
N PHE A 187 -1.11 5.26 15.75
CA PHE A 187 0.35 5.28 15.78
C PHE A 187 0.96 5.33 14.37
N THR A 188 0.50 4.47 13.45
CA THR A 188 1.00 4.43 12.06
C THR A 188 0.82 5.78 11.37
N SER A 189 -0.33 6.41 11.56
CA SER A 189 -0.66 7.72 10.98
C SER A 189 0.16 8.84 11.62
N ALA A 190 0.22 8.90 12.95
CA ALA A 190 0.99 9.91 13.67
C ALA A 190 2.49 9.81 13.32
N PHE A 191 3.04 8.60 13.32
CA PHE A 191 4.43 8.35 12.94
C PHE A 191 4.71 8.76 11.49
N SER A 192 3.80 8.46 10.56
CA SER A 192 3.93 8.86 9.16
C SER A 192 3.88 10.37 8.98
N ILE A 193 2.91 11.05 9.60
CA ILE A 193 2.77 12.51 9.53
C ILE A 193 4.04 13.19 10.06
N VAL A 194 4.46 12.85 11.28
CA VAL A 194 5.66 13.44 11.89
C VAL A 194 6.90 13.18 11.04
N SER A 195 7.08 11.95 10.54
CA SER A 195 8.23 11.59 9.72
C SER A 195 8.27 12.35 8.41
N TYR A 196 7.16 12.44 7.66
CA TYR A 196 7.14 13.17 6.38
C TYR A 196 7.28 14.68 6.58
N MET A 197 6.77 15.24 7.67
CA MET A 197 7.02 16.64 8.04
C MET A 197 8.52 16.91 8.24
N ILE A 198 9.21 16.06 9.01
CA ILE A 198 10.66 16.18 9.23
C ILE A 198 11.44 16.00 7.92
N ILE A 199 11.09 14.99 7.11
CA ILE A 199 11.73 14.76 5.80
C ILE A 199 11.55 15.99 4.89
N PHE A 200 10.35 16.56 4.82
CA PHE A 200 10.08 17.73 3.99
C PHE A 200 10.90 18.94 4.43
N ILE A 201 10.95 19.21 5.74
CA ILE A 201 11.79 20.27 6.32
C ILE A 201 13.27 20.04 5.97
N GLN A 202 13.77 18.81 6.11
CA GLN A 202 15.16 18.47 5.81
C GLN A 202 15.49 18.66 4.33
N ILE A 203 14.62 18.20 3.43
CA ILE A 203 14.79 18.41 1.99
C ILE A 203 14.78 19.90 1.65
N HIS A 204 13.88 20.69 2.25
CA HIS A 204 13.83 22.13 2.02
C HIS A 204 15.10 22.83 2.48
N ARG A 205 15.63 22.47 3.66
CA ARG A 205 16.90 23.00 4.19
C ARG A 205 18.07 22.65 3.29
N ASN A 206 18.19 21.40 2.87
CA ASN A 206 19.25 20.93 1.98
C ASN A 206 19.18 21.61 0.62
N ASN A 207 17.98 21.80 0.06
CA ASN A 207 17.79 22.49 -1.21
C ASN A 207 18.20 23.97 -1.14
N LYS A 208 17.90 24.66 -0.03
CA LYS A 208 18.33 26.04 0.19
C LYS A 208 19.87 26.18 0.31
N GLN A 209 20.56 25.12 0.76
CA GLN A 209 22.02 25.07 0.81
C GLN A 209 22.62 24.74 -0.56
N VAL A 210 22.04 23.77 -1.28
CA VAL A 210 22.48 23.39 -2.64
C VAL A 210 22.26 24.54 -3.63
N SER A 211 21.15 25.28 -3.53
CA SER A 211 20.86 26.43 -4.39
C SER A 211 21.88 27.56 -4.25
N LYS A 212 22.59 27.62 -3.12
CA LYS A 212 23.66 28.61 -2.86
C LYS A 212 25.01 28.17 -3.41
N ASN A 213 25.23 26.88 -3.67
CA ASN A 213 26.52 26.30 -4.06
C ASN A 213 26.50 25.73 -5.49
N LEU A 214 25.69 26.31 -6.39
CA LEU A 214 25.35 25.76 -7.71
C LEU A 214 26.59 25.57 -8.63
N SER A 215 27.02 24.32 -8.86
CA SER A 215 27.93 23.98 -9.97
C SER A 215 27.61 22.69 -10.75
N SER A 216 26.58 21.90 -10.40
CA SER A 216 26.29 20.66 -11.14
C SER A 216 24.80 20.32 -11.27
N GLY A 217 24.31 20.26 -12.51
CA GLY A 217 22.93 19.86 -12.85
C GLY A 217 22.53 18.47 -12.32
N ASN A 218 23.50 17.59 -12.04
CA ASN A 218 23.26 16.26 -11.47
C ASN A 218 22.70 16.32 -10.04
N GLN A 219 23.10 17.30 -9.22
CA GLN A 219 22.60 17.45 -7.85
C GLN A 219 21.13 17.91 -7.81
N VAL A 220 20.75 18.81 -8.73
CA VAL A 220 19.36 19.28 -8.89
C VAL A 220 18.44 18.13 -9.30
N MET A 221 18.88 17.26 -10.21
CA MET A 221 18.11 16.09 -10.63
C MET A 221 17.92 15.07 -9.50
N ARG A 222 18.93 14.86 -8.64
CA ARG A 222 18.83 13.97 -7.48
C ARG A 222 17.83 14.49 -6.44
N SER A 223 17.88 15.78 -6.11
CA SER A 223 16.93 16.40 -5.18
C SER A 223 15.46 16.29 -5.66
N ARG A 224 15.20 16.57 -6.95
CA ARG A 224 13.85 16.41 -7.52
C ARG A 224 13.35 14.96 -7.45
N ARG A 225 14.25 13.99 -7.57
CA ARG A 225 13.92 12.56 -7.45
C ARG A 225 13.56 12.19 -6.01
N GLU A 226 14.29 12.70 -5.02
CA GLU A 226 14.02 12.48 -3.60
C GLU A 226 12.68 13.12 -3.16
N ILE A 227 12.37 14.33 -3.67
CA ILE A 227 11.04 14.96 -3.48
C ILE A 227 9.93 14.11 -4.06
N ALA A 228 10.07 13.66 -5.32
CA ALA A 228 9.03 12.88 -5.98
C ALA A 228 8.73 11.57 -5.24
N TYR A 229 9.76 10.90 -4.70
CA TYR A 229 9.55 9.73 -3.86
C TYR A 229 8.86 10.09 -2.54
N THR A 230 9.29 11.14 -1.87
CA THR A 230 8.67 11.57 -0.60
C THR A 230 7.18 11.86 -0.78
N VAL A 231 6.80 12.56 -1.86
CA VAL A 231 5.39 12.83 -2.19
C VAL A 231 4.61 11.53 -2.44
N GLN A 232 5.20 10.53 -3.11
CA GLN A 232 4.54 9.23 -3.32
C GLN A 232 4.16 8.55 -2.00
N PHE A 233 5.09 8.48 -1.04
CA PHE A 233 4.80 7.81 0.24
C PHE A 233 3.93 8.64 1.17
N ALA A 234 3.99 9.97 1.07
CA ALA A 234 3.05 10.85 1.76
C ALA A 234 1.61 10.64 1.25
N LEU A 235 1.42 10.59 -0.08
CA LEU A 235 0.12 10.27 -0.69
C LEU A 235 -0.41 8.90 -0.26
N LEU A 236 0.45 7.88 -0.24
CA LEU A 236 0.08 6.55 0.25
C LEU A 236 -0.39 6.59 1.72
N SER A 237 0.27 7.39 2.55
CA SER A 237 -0.11 7.56 3.96
C SER A 237 -1.44 8.28 4.12
N CYS A 238 -1.77 9.25 3.25
CA CYS A 238 -3.08 9.89 3.23
C CYS A 238 -4.21 8.90 2.89
N PHE A 239 -4.02 8.04 1.87
CA PHE A 239 -5.03 7.01 1.53
C PHE A 239 -5.26 6.03 2.67
N THR A 240 -4.18 5.66 3.37
CA THR A 240 -4.26 4.81 4.56
C THR A 240 -5.07 5.51 5.66
N LEU A 241 -4.74 6.77 5.95
CA LEU A 241 -5.44 7.60 6.94
C LEU A 241 -6.94 7.69 6.65
N PHE A 242 -7.30 8.05 5.43
CA PHE A 242 -8.71 8.16 5.05
C PHE A 242 -9.44 6.83 5.16
N SER A 243 -8.82 5.72 4.74
CA SER A 243 -9.44 4.40 4.80
C SER A 243 -9.78 4.00 6.24
N TRP A 244 -8.82 4.08 7.16
CA TRP A 244 -9.07 3.67 8.54
C TRP A 244 -9.96 4.63 9.32
N VAL A 245 -9.87 5.95 9.05
CA VAL A 245 -10.80 6.94 9.61
C VAL A 245 -12.22 6.61 9.20
N THR A 246 -12.45 6.23 7.94
CA THR A 246 -13.79 5.80 7.51
C THR A 246 -14.22 4.47 8.15
N PHE A 247 -13.31 3.54 8.43
CA PHE A 247 -13.65 2.32 9.17
C PHE A 247 -14.13 2.62 10.60
N HIS A 248 -13.53 3.59 11.27
CA HIS A 248 -13.81 3.87 12.68
C HIS A 248 -14.95 4.88 12.90
N TYR A 249 -14.96 5.99 12.16
CA TYR A 249 -15.88 7.09 12.42
C TYR A 249 -17.20 7.00 11.66
N PHE A 250 -17.26 6.32 10.50
CA PHE A 250 -18.53 6.17 9.77
C PHE A 250 -19.60 5.42 10.59
N PRO A 251 -19.28 4.32 11.30
CA PRO A 251 -20.23 3.67 12.19
C PRO A 251 -20.84 4.59 13.26
N LEU A 252 -20.12 5.63 13.68
CA LEU A 252 -20.57 6.56 14.73
C LEU A 252 -21.44 7.71 14.21
N VAL A 253 -21.32 8.04 12.92
CA VAL A 253 -21.92 9.25 12.33
C VAL A 253 -23.07 8.91 11.38
N VAL A 254 -23.04 7.74 10.73
CA VAL A 254 -24.04 7.37 9.72
C VAL A 254 -25.24 6.70 10.40
N PRO A 255 -26.47 7.25 10.26
CA PRO A 255 -27.67 6.66 10.84
C PRO A 255 -28.06 5.36 10.11
N GLU A 256 -28.77 4.48 10.83
CA GLU A 256 -29.16 3.12 10.38
C GLU A 256 -29.97 3.10 9.07
N GLY A 257 -30.61 4.20 8.70
CA GLY A 257 -31.39 4.33 7.46
C GLY A 257 -30.58 4.52 6.18
N VAL A 258 -29.25 4.70 6.25
CA VAL A 258 -28.41 5.02 5.07
C VAL A 258 -27.16 4.14 4.98
N LEU A 259 -27.33 2.83 5.23
CA LEU A 259 -26.24 1.85 5.22
C LEU A 259 -25.44 1.79 3.91
N ALA A 260 -26.02 2.23 2.80
CA ALA A 260 -25.32 2.32 1.51
C ALA A 260 -24.11 3.27 1.54
N ILE A 261 -24.07 4.27 2.43
CA ILE A 261 -22.91 5.17 2.59
C ILE A 261 -21.67 4.42 3.07
N PHE A 262 -21.83 3.31 3.81
CA PHE A 262 -20.71 2.46 4.25
C PHE A 262 -19.94 1.80 3.11
N SER A 263 -20.53 1.71 1.90
CA SER A 263 -19.82 1.27 0.69
C SER A 263 -18.62 2.16 0.36
N ALA A 264 -18.63 3.44 0.77
CA ALA A 264 -17.51 4.35 0.59
C ALA A 264 -16.23 3.85 1.29
N THR A 265 -16.37 3.19 2.44
CA THR A 265 -15.25 2.59 3.17
C THR A 265 -14.59 1.48 2.34
N ALA A 266 -15.39 0.61 1.70
CA ALA A 266 -14.87 -0.41 0.80
C ALA A 266 -14.16 0.20 -0.41
N TYR A 267 -14.70 1.27 -1.00
CA TYR A 267 -14.05 1.98 -2.11
C TYR A 267 -12.71 2.61 -1.68
N LEU A 268 -12.68 3.34 -0.56
CA LEU A 268 -11.45 3.95 -0.05
C LEU A 268 -10.39 2.90 0.26
N HIS A 269 -10.81 1.78 0.86
CA HIS A 269 -9.91 0.65 1.11
C HIS A 269 -9.35 0.06 -0.19
N MET A 270 -10.17 -0.09 -1.24
CA MET A 270 -9.66 -0.51 -2.55
C MET A 270 -8.72 0.52 -3.19
N PHE A 271 -8.98 1.81 -3.02
CA PHE A 271 -8.04 2.85 -3.46
C PHE A 271 -6.71 2.76 -2.69
N HIS A 272 -6.74 2.52 -1.38
CA HIS A 272 -5.55 2.28 -0.58
C HIS A 272 -4.75 1.09 -1.11
N CYS A 273 -5.41 -0.06 -1.36
CA CYS A 273 -4.76 -1.25 -1.94
C CYS A 273 -4.24 -1.01 -3.39
N THR A 274 -4.70 0.05 -4.06
CA THR A 274 -4.27 0.37 -5.43
C THR A 274 -3.21 1.48 -5.46
N ALA A 275 -3.13 2.29 -4.41
CA ALA A 275 -2.31 3.50 -4.33
C ALA A 275 -0.82 3.20 -4.51
N THR A 276 -0.32 2.11 -3.92
CA THR A 276 1.08 1.68 -4.10
C THR A 276 1.39 1.45 -5.58
N ALA A 277 0.54 0.68 -6.27
CA ALA A 277 0.73 0.37 -7.68
C ALA A 277 0.62 1.62 -8.57
N ILE A 278 -0.34 2.51 -8.30
CA ILE A 278 -0.49 3.81 -8.99
C ILE A 278 0.77 4.65 -8.84
N CYS A 279 1.27 4.82 -7.62
CA CYS A 279 2.47 5.62 -7.36
C CYS A 279 3.69 5.07 -8.10
N LEU A 280 3.87 3.75 -8.10
CA LEU A 280 5.00 3.12 -8.79
C LEU A 280 4.85 3.15 -10.32
N PHE A 281 3.64 3.05 -10.84
CA PHE A 281 3.41 3.06 -12.29
C PHE A 281 3.48 4.47 -12.89
N PHE A 282 2.89 5.47 -12.24
CA PHE A 282 2.78 6.81 -12.79
C PHE A 282 3.87 7.77 -12.32
N MET A 283 4.27 7.68 -11.05
CA MET A 283 5.17 8.67 -10.44
C MET A 283 6.63 8.19 -10.35
N ASN A 284 6.87 6.87 -10.27
CA ASN A 284 8.22 6.34 -10.20
C ASN A 284 8.90 6.35 -11.58
N ARG A 285 10.01 7.09 -11.67
CA ARG A 285 10.79 7.28 -12.90
C ARG A 285 11.47 6.03 -13.43
N GLU A 286 11.67 5.01 -12.60
CA GLU A 286 12.31 3.75 -13.01
C GLU A 286 11.29 2.70 -13.43
N ILE A 287 10.25 2.51 -12.60
CA ILE A 287 9.22 1.49 -12.84
C ILE A 287 8.28 1.90 -13.97
N GLY A 288 7.71 3.11 -13.94
CA GLY A 288 6.66 3.52 -14.87
C GLY A 288 7.03 3.40 -16.35
N PRO A 289 8.17 3.97 -16.80
CA PRO A 289 8.62 3.83 -18.18
C PRO A 289 8.91 2.38 -18.58
N PHE A 290 9.43 1.57 -17.65
CA PHE A 290 9.72 0.16 -17.91
C PHE A 290 8.43 -0.67 -18.01
N ALA A 291 7.46 -0.45 -17.13
CA ALA A 291 6.15 -1.08 -17.15
C ALA A 291 5.41 -0.77 -18.46
N ARG A 292 5.38 0.50 -18.90
CA ARG A 292 4.80 0.90 -20.19
C ARG A 292 5.49 0.22 -21.38
N LYS A 293 6.79 -0.03 -21.29
CA LYS A 293 7.54 -0.74 -22.33
C LYS A 293 7.22 -2.23 -22.37
N ILE A 294 7.06 -2.87 -21.21
CA ILE A 294 6.58 -4.26 -21.11
C ILE A 294 5.19 -4.38 -21.71
N TRP A 295 4.27 -3.48 -21.34
CA TRP A 295 2.89 -3.50 -21.84
C TRP A 295 2.85 -3.39 -23.37
N ARG A 296 3.64 -2.48 -23.96
CA ARG A 296 3.64 -2.25 -25.42
C ARG A 296 4.31 -3.35 -26.24
N LYS A 297 5.30 -4.05 -25.69
CA LYS A 297 6.12 -5.02 -26.45
C LYS A 297 5.92 -6.48 -26.01
N GLY A 298 5.06 -6.73 -25.04
CA GLY A 298 4.88 -8.04 -24.43
C GLY A 298 6.03 -8.47 -23.51
N PRO A 299 5.80 -9.42 -22.59
CA PRO A 299 6.80 -9.86 -21.61
C PRO A 299 8.00 -10.61 -22.24
N PHE A 300 7.83 -11.18 -23.44
CA PHE A 300 8.83 -12.05 -24.08
C PHE A 300 9.88 -11.34 -24.93
N THR A 301 9.70 -10.07 -25.29
CA THR A 301 10.62 -9.39 -26.24
C THR A 301 11.95 -8.93 -25.63
N ARG A 302 12.31 -9.35 -24.39
CA ARG A 302 13.38 -8.65 -23.65
C ARG A 302 14.27 -9.45 -22.68
N ILE A 303 14.57 -10.72 -22.97
CA ILE A 303 15.84 -11.31 -22.48
C ILE A 303 17.06 -10.56 -23.10
N THR A 304 16.89 -9.90 -24.26
CA THR A 304 18.00 -9.33 -25.04
C THR A 304 18.34 -7.85 -24.76
N SER A 305 17.50 -7.06 -24.09
CA SER A 305 17.70 -5.60 -23.99
C SER A 305 18.02 -5.06 -22.59
N VAL A 306 18.25 -5.94 -21.62
CA VAL A 306 18.86 -5.59 -20.32
C VAL A 306 20.31 -5.09 -20.50
N ALA A 307 21.02 -5.54 -21.53
CA ALA A 307 22.36 -5.06 -21.89
C ALA A 307 22.34 -3.61 -22.44
N TYR A 308 21.36 -3.26 -23.27
CA TYR A 308 21.33 -1.97 -23.98
C TYR A 308 20.97 -0.76 -23.10
N LEU A 309 20.17 -0.94 -22.05
CA LEU A 309 19.87 0.14 -21.10
C LEU A 309 21.00 0.37 -20.09
N SER A 310 21.87 -0.63 -19.89
CA SER A 310 23.08 -0.48 -19.08
C SER A 310 24.11 0.41 -19.79
N GLY A 311 24.23 0.30 -21.11
CA GLY A 311 25.18 1.10 -21.92
C GLY A 311 24.90 2.60 -21.88
N ASN A 312 23.64 3.01 -22.01
CA ASN A 312 23.29 4.44 -22.09
C ASN A 312 23.31 5.18 -20.75
N TYR A 313 23.31 4.48 -19.61
CA TYR A 313 23.48 5.11 -18.29
C TYR A 313 24.97 5.24 -17.90
N THR A 314 25.85 4.41 -18.46
CA THR A 314 27.31 4.52 -18.27
C THR A 314 28.00 5.37 -19.34
N SER A 315 27.42 5.55 -20.53
CA SER A 315 28.04 6.32 -21.63
C SER A 315 27.85 7.85 -21.55
N GLY A 316 27.39 8.37 -20.41
CA GLY A 316 27.31 9.82 -20.15
C GLY A 316 28.62 10.45 -19.65
N GLN A 317 29.71 9.69 -19.57
CA GLN A 317 31.04 10.20 -19.24
C GLN A 317 31.94 10.25 -20.49
N ASN A 318 32.19 11.48 -20.96
CA ASN A 318 33.25 11.94 -21.87
C ASN A 318 33.46 11.23 -23.23
N PRO A 319 33.39 12.02 -24.31
CA PRO A 319 34.43 12.02 -25.33
C PRO A 319 35.12 13.38 -25.29
N SER A 320 36.09 13.52 -24.39
CA SER A 320 37.08 14.59 -24.49
C SER A 320 38.07 14.24 -25.60
N ARG A 321 37.97 14.99 -26.70
CA ARG A 321 39.04 15.42 -27.62
C ARG A 321 40.15 14.41 -27.92
N SER A 322 40.05 13.82 -29.10
CA SER A 322 41.23 13.50 -29.92
C SER A 322 41.17 14.38 -31.17
N LEU A 323 42.19 15.22 -31.37
CA LEU A 323 42.75 15.72 -32.64
C LEU A 323 43.64 16.94 -32.35
N PRO A 324 44.70 17.20 -33.14
CA PRO A 324 45.43 16.33 -34.06
C PRO A 324 46.67 15.68 -33.42
#